data_AF-A0A1F4U6X2-F1
#
_entry.id   AF-A0A1F4U6X2-F1
#
_cell.length_a   1.000
_cell.length_b   1.000
_cell.length_c   1.000
_cell.angle_alpha   90.00
_cell.angle_beta   90.00
_cell.angle_gamma   90.00
#
_symmetry.space_group_name_H-M   'P 1'
#
loop_
_entity.id
_entity.type
_entity.pdbx_description
1 polymer ?
#
loop_
_entity_poly.entity_id
_entity_poly.type
_entity_poly.pdbx_seq_one_letter_code
_entity_poly.pdbx_strand_id
1 'polypeptide(L)'
;MINFKLIAFEGIKIDAEAVEAAGRALLERLQGNPDAGDPEMVNALRAVGLPISRPLVRKMIANGAMKAYLEERFVVATSLDLGMLDVPGENFRFMAGKITREMFRLFAKEEKYTPAGHNSDKLLEIIGSENAPLSDIVFVNMDDVNAFIAWARKKTGKKLRLPTEKEWLIAVRALRSQLKRITNFEWTSTDYAGTKKVLLSEEDDEYLYDYDLPEFRFLILSFRLVEDL
;
A
#
# COMPACT_ATOMS: atom_id res chain seq x y z
N MET A 1 17.74 -6.01 36.66
CA MET A 1 16.92 -4.80 36.37
C MET A 1 17.61 -4.05 35.24
N ILE A 2 17.11 -4.19 34.01
CA ILE A 2 17.63 -3.43 32.87
C ILE A 2 16.73 -2.20 32.71
N ASN A 3 17.34 -1.02 32.78
CA ASN A 3 16.66 0.26 32.84
C ASN A 3 16.78 0.92 31.45
N PHE A 4 15.72 0.85 30.63
CA PHE A 4 15.68 1.55 29.35
C PHE A 4 15.07 2.94 29.55
N LYS A 5 15.92 3.97 29.52
CA LYS A 5 15.49 5.36 29.36
C LYS A 5 14.78 5.51 28.02
N LEU A 6 13.53 5.97 28.04
CA LEU A 6 12.85 6.53 26.87
C LEU A 6 13.73 7.61 26.26
N ILE A 7 14.20 7.39 25.04
CA ILE A 7 14.77 8.44 24.21
C ILE A 7 13.60 8.95 23.35
N ALA A 8 13.21 10.19 23.58
CA ALA A 8 12.32 10.91 22.68
C ALA A 8 13.09 11.16 21.38
N PHE A 9 12.64 10.56 20.28
CA PHE A 9 13.29 10.67 18.99
C PHE A 9 12.58 11.69 18.11
N GLU A 10 12.96 12.95 18.26
CA GLU A 10 12.73 13.98 17.25
C GLU A 10 13.84 13.87 16.18
N GLY A 11 13.46 13.68 14.91
CA GLY A 11 14.36 13.87 13.76
C GLY A 11 15.19 12.68 13.28
N ILE A 12 14.92 11.44 13.74
CA ILE A 12 15.64 10.26 13.23
C ILE A 12 15.04 9.80 11.89
N LYS A 13 15.88 9.78 10.84
CA LYS A 13 15.70 8.88 9.70
C LYS A 13 15.59 7.47 10.27
N ILE A 14 14.37 6.95 10.28
CA ILE A 14 14.09 5.60 10.74
C ILE A 14 14.92 4.66 9.86
N ASP A 15 15.97 4.09 10.45
CA ASP A 15 16.81 3.12 9.78
C ASP A 15 15.97 1.85 9.56
N ALA A 16 15.72 1.56 8.29
CA ALA A 16 14.94 0.41 7.85
C ALA A 16 15.52 -0.90 8.43
N GLU A 17 16.85 -0.99 8.55
CA GLU A 17 17.52 -2.14 9.14
C GLU A 17 17.26 -2.23 10.65
N ALA A 18 17.25 -1.10 11.37
CA ALA A 18 16.96 -1.07 12.79
C ALA A 18 15.49 -1.44 13.10
N VAL A 19 14.56 -1.02 12.23
CA VAL A 19 13.14 -1.37 12.32
C VAL A 19 12.90 -2.84 12.00
N GLU A 20 13.54 -3.37 10.97
CA GLU A 20 13.49 -4.80 10.64
C GLU A 20 14.10 -5.65 11.76
N ALA A 21 15.27 -5.25 12.28
CA ALA A 21 15.92 -5.91 13.41
C ALA A 21 15.04 -5.89 14.67
N ALA A 22 14.40 -4.76 14.96
CA ALA A 22 13.44 -4.65 16.06
C ALA A 22 12.21 -5.55 15.84
N GLY A 23 11.70 -5.63 14.60
CA GLY A 23 10.59 -6.52 14.23
C GLY A 23 10.93 -8.00 14.35
N ARG A 24 12.13 -8.41 13.91
CA ARG A 24 12.64 -9.79 14.05
C ARG A 24 12.86 -10.16 15.52
N ALA A 25 13.52 -9.31 16.28
CA ALA A 25 13.72 -9.50 17.72
C ALA A 25 12.39 -9.62 18.47
N LEU A 26 11.36 -8.90 18.02
CA LEU A 26 10.02 -8.99 18.58
C LEU A 26 9.32 -10.30 18.19
N LEU A 27 9.40 -10.73 16.93
CA LEU A 27 8.88 -12.02 16.46
C LEU A 27 9.50 -13.20 17.22
N GLU A 28 10.80 -13.15 17.50
CA GLU A 28 11.49 -14.17 18.30
C GLU A 28 10.99 -14.18 19.75
N ARG A 29 10.79 -13.01 20.38
CA ARG A 29 10.20 -12.91 21.73
C ARG A 29 8.77 -13.45 21.79
N LEU A 30 7.99 -13.27 20.73
CA LEU A 30 6.61 -13.77 20.64
C LEU A 30 6.52 -15.31 20.57
N GLN A 31 7.53 -15.99 20.01
CA GLN A 31 7.54 -17.45 19.88
C GLN A 31 7.83 -18.18 21.20
N GLY A 32 8.32 -17.48 22.23
CA GLY A 32 8.74 -18.07 23.49
C GLY A 32 7.97 -17.64 24.75
N ASN A 33 6.98 -16.74 24.65
CA ASN A 33 6.36 -16.14 25.84
C ASN A 33 4.82 -16.01 25.77
N PRO A 34 4.05 -16.72 26.62
CA PRO A 34 2.59 -16.60 26.68
C PRO A 34 2.07 -15.25 27.22
N ASP A 35 2.92 -14.45 27.87
CA ASP A 35 2.58 -13.10 28.39
C ASP A 35 2.80 -11.97 27.36
N ALA A 36 2.90 -12.31 26.08
CA ALA A 36 3.12 -11.43 24.94
C ALA A 36 2.07 -10.31 24.73
N GLY A 37 1.19 -10.02 25.69
CA GLY A 37 0.32 -8.84 25.69
C GLY A 37 0.76 -7.75 26.68
N ASP A 38 2.03 -7.71 27.10
CA ASP A 38 2.58 -6.72 28.04
C ASP A 38 2.54 -5.28 27.45
N PRO A 39 2.18 -4.25 28.25
CA PRO A 39 2.36 -2.84 27.92
C PRO A 39 3.69 -2.47 27.26
N GLU A 40 4.82 -3.05 27.69
CA GLU A 40 6.14 -2.79 27.12
C GLU A 40 6.18 -3.17 25.63
N MET A 41 5.60 -4.31 25.27
CA MET A 41 5.56 -4.81 23.90
C MET A 41 4.64 -3.95 23.02
N VAL A 42 3.48 -3.56 23.54
CA VAL A 42 2.55 -2.66 22.84
C VAL A 42 3.21 -1.31 22.60
N ASN A 43 3.98 -0.79 23.55
CA ASN A 43 4.72 0.46 23.42
C ASN A 43 5.85 0.35 22.38
N ALA A 44 6.62 -0.74 22.36
CA ALA A 44 7.66 -0.97 21.37
C ALA A 44 7.10 -1.02 19.94
N LEU A 45 5.98 -1.70 19.75
CA LEU A 45 5.30 -1.77 18.47
C LEU A 45 4.73 -0.42 18.02
N ARG A 46 4.18 0.38 18.94
CA ARG A 46 3.76 1.75 18.65
C ARG A 46 4.93 2.67 18.30
N ALA A 47 6.07 2.49 18.96
CA ALA A 47 7.28 3.27 18.70
C ALA A 47 7.83 3.04 17.28
N VAL A 48 7.61 1.86 16.69
CA VAL A 48 7.90 1.57 15.27
C VAL A 48 6.73 1.91 14.33
N GLY A 49 5.74 2.67 14.81
CA GLY A 49 4.65 3.21 14.00
C GLY A 49 3.49 2.25 13.72
N LEU A 50 3.39 1.12 14.43
CA LEU A 50 2.30 0.17 14.24
C LEU A 50 1.06 0.59 15.04
N PRO A 51 -0.11 0.77 14.40
CA PRO A 51 -1.34 1.21 15.06
C PRO A 51 -1.99 0.05 15.81
N ILE A 52 -1.42 -0.32 16.96
CA ILE A 52 -1.90 -1.47 17.72
C ILE A 52 -2.31 -1.12 19.16
N SER A 53 -3.26 -1.90 19.66
CA SER A 53 -3.76 -1.85 21.03
C SER A 53 -3.46 -3.15 21.77
N ARG A 54 -3.38 -3.10 23.09
CA ARG A 54 -3.19 -4.29 23.93
C ARG A 54 -4.24 -5.38 23.69
N PRO A 55 -5.55 -5.08 23.55
CA PRO A 55 -6.55 -6.08 23.20
C PRO A 55 -6.32 -6.70 21.81
N LEU A 56 -5.94 -5.88 20.82
CA LEU A 56 -5.68 -6.36 19.46
C LEU A 56 -4.48 -7.31 19.42
N VAL A 57 -3.40 -6.94 20.10
CA VAL A 57 -2.19 -7.77 20.26
C VAL A 57 -2.53 -9.11 20.88
N ARG A 58 -3.24 -9.11 22.01
CA ARG A 58 -3.67 -10.36 22.67
C ARG A 58 -4.50 -11.23 21.74
N LYS A 59 -5.44 -10.64 21.01
CA LYS A 59 -6.26 -11.35 20.02
C LYS A 59 -5.42 -11.95 18.90
N MET A 60 -4.45 -11.19 18.37
CA MET A 60 -3.53 -11.60 17.30
C MET A 60 -2.54 -12.68 17.73
N ILE A 61 -2.12 -12.68 18.99
CA ILE A 61 -1.28 -13.76 19.53
C ILE A 61 -2.13 -15.01 19.74
N ALA A 62 -3.29 -14.88 20.37
CA ALA A 62 -4.17 -16.00 20.67
C ALA A 62 -4.64 -16.76 19.42
N ASN A 63 -4.76 -16.09 18.28
CA ASN A 63 -5.12 -16.71 17.01
C ASN A 63 -3.94 -16.94 16.05
N GLY A 64 -2.70 -16.70 16.49
CA GLY A 64 -1.50 -16.86 15.66
C GLY A 64 -1.33 -15.84 14.52
N ALA A 65 -2.20 -14.82 14.42
CA ALA A 65 -2.16 -13.81 13.35
C ALA A 65 -1.07 -12.73 13.55
N MET A 66 -0.44 -12.66 14.73
CA MET A 66 0.55 -11.60 15.04
C MET A 66 1.74 -11.64 14.09
N LYS A 67 2.24 -12.83 13.74
CA LYS A 67 3.36 -12.97 12.81
C LYS A 67 3.01 -12.39 11.43
N ALA A 68 1.89 -12.82 10.85
CA ALA A 68 1.42 -12.32 9.56
C ALA A 68 1.17 -10.80 9.58
N TYR A 69 0.59 -10.27 10.66
CA TYR A 69 0.38 -8.83 10.83
C TYR A 69 1.70 -8.05 10.84
N LEU A 70 2.72 -8.54 11.55
CA LEU A 70 4.02 -7.91 11.60
C LEU A 70 4.75 -8.02 10.27
N GLU A 71 4.77 -9.19 9.63
CA GLU A 71 5.37 -9.37 8.30
C GLU A 71 4.72 -8.43 7.27
N GLU A 72 3.40 -8.32 7.27
CA GLU A 72 2.66 -7.45 6.35
C GLU A 72 2.92 -5.96 6.60
N ARG A 73 3.11 -5.55 7.86
CA ARG A 73 3.29 -4.14 8.22
C ARG A 73 4.75 -3.67 8.27
N PHE A 74 5.69 -4.54 8.63
CA PHE A 74 7.12 -4.22 8.63
C PHE A 74 7.68 -4.14 7.22
N VAL A 75 7.27 -5.04 6.30
CA VAL A 75 7.69 -4.98 4.89
C VAL A 75 7.34 -3.62 4.28
N VAL A 76 6.14 -3.10 4.55
CA VAL A 76 5.69 -1.78 4.06
C VAL A 76 6.51 -0.62 4.64
N ALA A 77 7.06 -0.77 5.85
CA ALA A 77 7.82 0.30 6.52
C ALA A 77 9.28 0.42 6.04
N THR A 78 9.86 -0.66 5.51
CA THR A 78 11.30 -0.73 5.20
C THR A 78 11.62 -0.84 3.71
N SER A 79 10.68 -1.34 2.88
CA SER A 79 10.82 -1.39 1.43
C SER A 79 9.45 -1.25 0.75
N LEU A 80 9.33 -0.37 -0.25
CA LEU A 80 8.10 -0.33 -1.05
C LEU A 80 8.08 -1.54 -2.00
N ASP A 81 7.70 -2.71 -1.47
CA ASP A 81 7.46 -3.90 -2.27
C ASP A 81 6.08 -3.80 -2.93
N LEU A 82 6.08 -3.71 -4.25
CA LEU A 82 4.87 -3.61 -5.05
C LEU A 82 4.38 -4.98 -5.53
N GLY A 83 5.12 -6.07 -5.32
CA GLY A 83 4.76 -7.39 -5.82
C GLY A 83 4.62 -7.41 -7.34
N MET A 84 5.67 -6.96 -8.04
CA MET A 84 5.69 -6.88 -9.51
C MET A 84 5.88 -8.28 -10.12
N LEU A 85 5.05 -8.62 -11.11
CA LEU A 85 5.09 -9.88 -11.84
C LEU A 85 5.57 -9.65 -13.28
N ASP A 86 6.40 -10.55 -13.80
CA ASP A 86 6.79 -10.54 -15.21
C ASP A 86 5.59 -10.89 -16.10
N VAL A 87 5.34 -10.08 -17.13
CA VAL A 87 4.31 -10.37 -18.13
C VAL A 87 4.97 -11.15 -19.28
N PRO A 88 4.57 -12.42 -19.53
CA PRO A 88 5.24 -13.25 -20.53
C PRO A 88 5.25 -12.62 -21.93
N GLY A 89 6.46 -12.48 -22.50
CA GLY A 89 6.65 -11.93 -23.85
C GLY A 89 6.64 -10.41 -23.94
N GLU A 90 6.54 -9.70 -22.82
CA GLU A 90 6.50 -8.24 -22.77
C GLU A 90 7.70 -7.65 -22.02
N ASN A 91 8.05 -6.39 -22.32
CA ASN A 91 9.18 -5.68 -21.71
C ASN A 91 8.77 -4.84 -20.49
N PHE A 92 7.78 -5.30 -19.74
CA PHE A 92 7.33 -4.66 -18.51
C PHE A 92 6.87 -5.69 -17.48
N ARG A 93 6.90 -5.28 -16.21
CA ARG A 93 6.28 -6.00 -15.11
C ARG A 93 4.98 -5.33 -14.70
N PHE A 94 4.02 -6.11 -14.20
CA PHE A 94 2.71 -5.64 -13.76
C PHE A 94 2.50 -5.93 -12.27
N MET A 95 1.92 -4.97 -11.54
CA MET A 95 1.67 -5.11 -10.11
C MET A 95 0.62 -6.20 -9.82
N ALA A 96 0.94 -7.21 -9.00
CA ALA A 96 -0.01 -8.28 -8.65
C ALA A 96 -1.21 -7.77 -7.83
N GLY A 97 -0.89 -6.93 -6.83
CA GLY A 97 -1.85 -6.26 -5.98
C GLY A 97 -2.23 -4.88 -6.53
N LYS A 98 -3.02 -4.15 -5.76
CA LYS A 98 -3.26 -2.71 -5.96
C LYS A 98 -2.45 -1.93 -4.95
N ILE A 99 -2.31 -0.62 -5.18
CA ILE A 99 -1.78 0.27 -4.15
C ILE A 99 -2.69 0.18 -2.93
N THR A 100 -2.09 -0.12 -1.77
CA THR A 100 -2.84 -0.20 -0.53
C THR A 100 -2.93 1.18 0.10
N ARG A 101 -3.92 1.34 0.98
CA ARG A 101 -4.04 2.54 1.79
C ARG A 101 -2.78 2.85 2.61
N GLU A 102 -2.08 1.85 3.12
CA GLU A 102 -0.89 2.09 3.94
C GLU A 102 0.31 2.55 3.12
N MET A 103 0.47 2.02 1.90
CA MET A 103 1.46 2.56 0.95
C MET A 103 1.17 4.04 0.67
N PHE A 104 -0.10 4.39 0.42
CA PHE A 104 -0.49 5.77 0.15
C PHE A 104 -0.34 6.68 1.39
N ARG A 105 -0.62 6.18 2.60
CA ARG A 105 -0.34 6.90 3.85
C ARG A 105 1.13 7.17 4.07
N LEU A 106 1.97 6.18 3.79
CA LEU A 106 3.42 6.33 3.91
C LEU A 106 3.90 7.44 2.95
N PHE A 107 3.45 7.38 1.69
CA PHE A 107 3.64 8.46 0.72
C PHE A 107 3.19 9.82 1.28
N ALA A 108 1.94 9.91 1.75
CA ALA A 108 1.38 11.18 2.19
C ALA A 108 2.12 11.77 3.40
N LYS A 109 2.55 10.90 4.32
CA LYS A 109 3.36 11.29 5.49
C LYS A 109 4.75 11.77 5.08
N GLU A 110 5.45 11.03 4.20
CA GLU A 110 6.83 11.35 3.82
C GLU A 110 6.93 12.63 2.97
N GLU A 111 6.03 12.79 2.01
CA GLU A 111 6.02 13.95 1.09
C GLU A 111 5.14 15.10 1.61
N LYS A 112 4.57 14.96 2.82
CA LYS A 112 3.59 15.91 3.40
C LYS A 112 2.45 16.22 2.41
N TYR A 113 2.06 15.21 1.63
CA TYR A 113 1.07 15.34 0.59
C TYR A 113 -0.32 15.48 1.20
N THR A 114 -1.06 16.48 0.75
CA THR A 114 -2.47 16.69 1.13
C THR A 114 -3.30 16.63 -0.15
N PRO A 115 -4.16 15.60 -0.32
CA PRO A 115 -5.09 15.55 -1.44
C PRO A 115 -5.94 16.81 -1.51
N ALA A 116 -6.17 17.32 -2.71
CA ALA A 116 -6.99 18.49 -2.96
C ALA A 116 -7.95 18.26 -4.14
N GLY A 117 -8.95 19.14 -4.26
CA GLY A 117 -9.94 19.11 -5.33
C GLY A 117 -11.17 18.26 -5.01
N HIS A 118 -11.86 17.80 -6.05
CA HIS A 118 -13.14 17.12 -5.93
C HIS A 118 -13.04 15.84 -5.07
N ASN A 119 -13.94 15.68 -4.08
CA ASN A 119 -14.00 14.59 -3.10
C ASN A 119 -12.66 14.26 -2.40
N SER A 120 -11.77 15.24 -2.21
CA SER A 120 -10.50 15.01 -1.50
C SER A 120 -10.70 14.68 -0.02
N ASP A 121 -11.80 15.14 0.58
CA ASP A 121 -12.26 14.80 1.93
C ASP A 121 -12.46 13.29 2.13
N LYS A 122 -13.00 12.58 1.14
CA LYS A 122 -13.15 11.11 1.18
C LYS A 122 -11.81 10.39 1.18
N LEU A 123 -10.88 10.82 0.34
CA LEU A 123 -9.52 10.27 0.33
C LEU A 123 -8.81 10.54 1.66
N LEU A 124 -8.96 11.75 2.21
CA LEU A 124 -8.46 12.14 3.52
C LEU A 124 -9.03 11.26 4.65
N GLU A 125 -10.34 10.97 4.64
CA GLU A 125 -10.98 10.07 5.59
C GLU A 125 -10.38 8.66 5.51
N ILE A 126 -10.22 8.13 4.29
CA ILE A 126 -9.62 6.81 4.07
C ILE A 126 -8.22 6.78 4.64
N ILE A 127 -7.34 7.71 4.25
CA ILE A 127 -5.97 7.76 4.76
C ILE A 127 -5.88 8.24 6.22
N GLY A 128 -6.96 8.72 6.85
CA GLY A 128 -7.00 9.09 8.27
C GLY A 128 -7.45 7.96 9.20
N SER A 129 -8.23 6.99 8.71
CA SER A 129 -8.84 5.93 9.54
C SER A 129 -7.85 4.84 10.05
N GLU A 130 -7.32 5.00 11.26
CA GLU A 130 -6.31 4.10 11.85
C GLU A 130 -6.75 2.62 11.98
N ASN A 131 -8.07 2.36 12.08
CA ASN A 131 -8.61 1.03 12.40
C ASN A 131 -9.21 0.27 11.22
N ALA A 132 -9.30 0.85 10.03
CA ALA A 132 -9.89 0.12 8.91
C ALA A 132 -8.94 -0.99 8.39
N PRO A 133 -9.46 -2.04 7.74
CA PRO A 133 -8.65 -3.12 7.17
C PRO A 133 -7.59 -2.60 6.19
N LEU A 134 -6.62 -3.46 5.87
CA LEU A 134 -5.67 -3.25 4.78
C LEU A 134 -6.42 -3.35 3.44
N SER A 135 -7.12 -2.27 3.09
CA SER A 135 -7.85 -2.15 1.84
C SER A 135 -6.99 -1.49 0.77
N ASP A 136 -7.40 -1.72 -0.47
CA ASP A 136 -6.97 -0.94 -1.63
C ASP A 136 -7.18 0.55 -1.34
N ILE A 137 -6.28 1.39 -1.86
CA ILE A 137 -6.55 2.83 -1.92
C ILE A 137 -7.65 3.08 -2.95
N VAL A 138 -8.63 3.89 -2.56
CA VAL A 138 -9.78 4.24 -3.41
C VAL A 138 -10.08 5.74 -3.30
N PHE A 139 -10.87 6.27 -4.23
CA PHE A 139 -11.10 7.71 -4.40
C PHE A 139 -9.80 8.48 -4.66
N VAL A 140 -8.97 8.00 -5.58
CA VAL A 140 -7.81 8.75 -6.07
C VAL A 140 -8.11 9.35 -7.44
N ASN A 141 -7.59 10.54 -7.72
CA ASN A 141 -7.59 11.12 -9.07
C ASN A 141 -6.20 10.97 -9.72
N MET A 142 -6.03 11.44 -10.95
CA MET A 142 -4.75 11.33 -11.67
C MET A 142 -3.62 12.13 -11.02
N ASP A 143 -3.91 13.25 -10.35
CA ASP A 143 -2.88 14.03 -9.64
C ASP A 143 -2.34 13.25 -8.44
N ASP A 144 -3.22 12.62 -7.65
CA ASP A 144 -2.85 11.72 -6.56
C ASP A 144 -1.97 10.57 -7.06
N VAL A 145 -2.39 9.94 -8.16
CA VAL A 145 -1.69 8.81 -8.78
C VAL A 145 -0.31 9.24 -9.27
N ASN A 146 -0.20 10.37 -9.98
CA ASN A 146 1.06 10.88 -10.49
C ASN A 146 2.03 11.28 -9.37
N ALA A 147 1.52 11.91 -8.30
CA ALA A 147 2.31 12.26 -7.14
C ALA A 147 2.84 11.01 -6.42
N PHE A 148 1.99 9.99 -6.25
CA PHE A 148 2.39 8.71 -5.69
C PHE A 148 3.46 8.02 -6.55
N ILE A 149 3.29 7.97 -7.88
CA ILE A 149 4.26 7.39 -8.81
C ILE A 149 5.60 8.12 -8.72
N ALA A 150 5.61 9.45 -8.67
CA ALA A 150 6.83 10.23 -8.54
C ALA A 150 7.60 9.89 -7.25
N TRP A 151 6.89 9.81 -6.12
CA TRP A 151 7.46 9.36 -4.85
C TRP A 151 7.97 7.92 -4.93
N ALA A 152 7.19 7.00 -5.49
CA ALA A 152 7.54 5.59 -5.59
C ALA A 152 8.79 5.38 -6.46
N ARG A 153 8.92 6.09 -7.58
CA ARG A 153 10.13 6.11 -8.43
C ARG A 153 11.36 6.54 -7.64
N LYS A 154 11.27 7.65 -6.90
CA LYS A 154 12.35 8.18 -6.05
C LYS A 154 12.74 7.19 -4.95
N LYS A 155 11.75 6.54 -4.33
CA LYS A 155 11.97 5.61 -3.21
C LYS A 155 12.59 4.28 -3.65
N THR A 156 12.24 3.79 -4.84
CA THR A 156 12.63 2.45 -5.31
C THR A 156 13.73 2.47 -6.37
N GLY A 157 13.97 3.59 -7.04
CA GLY A 157 14.83 3.68 -8.22
C GLY A 157 14.25 3.04 -9.48
N LYS A 158 13.00 2.55 -9.44
CA LYS A 158 12.36 1.82 -10.54
C LYS A 158 11.64 2.74 -11.53
N LYS A 159 11.50 2.30 -12.78
CA LYS A 159 10.75 2.99 -13.84
C LYS A 159 9.24 2.71 -13.76
N LEU A 160 8.61 3.18 -12.69
CA LEU A 160 7.19 2.90 -12.41
C LEU A 160 6.25 3.83 -13.17
N ARG A 161 5.11 3.37 -13.68
CA ARG A 161 4.07 4.23 -14.29
C ARG A 161 2.70 3.56 -14.24
N LEU A 162 1.63 4.26 -14.63
CA LEU A 162 0.37 3.59 -14.94
C LEU A 162 0.52 2.73 -16.20
N PRO A 163 -0.16 1.57 -16.27
CA PRO A 163 -0.29 0.83 -17.52
C PRO A 163 -1.05 1.67 -18.55
N THR A 164 -0.79 1.43 -19.83
CA THR A 164 -1.75 1.74 -20.89
C THR A 164 -2.90 0.73 -20.83
N GLU A 165 -4.03 1.05 -21.43
CA GLU A 165 -5.16 0.13 -21.63
C GLU A 165 -4.69 -1.23 -22.21
N LYS A 166 -3.87 -1.19 -23.26
CA LYS A 166 -3.33 -2.39 -23.90
C LYS A 166 -2.49 -3.24 -22.95
N GLU A 167 -1.57 -2.61 -22.23
CA GLU A 167 -0.70 -3.32 -21.27
C GLU A 167 -1.52 -3.94 -20.13
N TRP A 168 -2.53 -3.23 -19.64
CA TRP A 168 -3.44 -3.74 -18.62
C TRP A 168 -4.18 -4.99 -19.11
N LEU A 169 -4.78 -4.95 -20.31
CA LEU A 169 -5.50 -6.09 -20.87
C LEU A 169 -4.60 -7.31 -21.11
N ILE A 170 -3.37 -7.08 -21.61
CA ILE A 170 -2.39 -8.16 -21.81
C ILE A 170 -2.00 -8.78 -20.46
N ALA A 171 -1.66 -7.95 -19.48
CA ALA A 171 -1.22 -8.42 -18.17
C ALA A 171 -2.32 -9.18 -17.44
N VAL A 172 -3.55 -8.64 -17.41
CA VAL A 172 -4.68 -9.30 -16.75
C VAL A 172 -5.00 -10.64 -17.38
N ARG A 173 -4.96 -10.74 -18.71
CA ARG A 173 -5.15 -12.02 -19.41
C ARG A 173 -4.04 -13.02 -19.09
N ALA A 174 -2.78 -12.59 -19.12
CA ALA A 174 -1.63 -13.48 -18.95
C ALA A 174 -1.43 -13.92 -17.49
N LEU A 175 -1.80 -13.06 -16.53
CA LEU A 175 -1.50 -13.24 -15.11
C LEU A 175 -2.75 -13.52 -14.26
N ARG A 176 -3.92 -13.79 -14.85
CA ARG A 176 -5.22 -13.90 -14.15
C ARG A 176 -5.16 -14.73 -12.85
N SER A 177 -4.48 -15.88 -12.85
CA SER A 177 -4.36 -16.76 -11.68
C SER A 177 -3.44 -16.26 -10.56
N GLN A 178 -2.63 -15.24 -10.85
CA GLN A 178 -1.63 -14.65 -9.94
C GLN A 178 -2.05 -13.27 -9.42
N LEU A 179 -2.97 -12.60 -10.09
CA LEU A 179 -3.44 -11.28 -9.69
C LEU A 179 -4.41 -11.36 -8.50
N LYS A 180 -4.36 -10.35 -7.64
CA LYS A 180 -5.48 -10.10 -6.71
C LYS A 180 -6.70 -9.68 -7.51
N ARG A 181 -7.90 -10.08 -7.06
CA ARG A 181 -9.16 -9.77 -7.75
C ARG A 181 -9.29 -8.27 -8.03
N ILE A 182 -9.65 -7.96 -9.26
CA ILE A 182 -9.97 -6.61 -9.69
C ILE A 182 -11.44 -6.37 -9.33
N THR A 183 -11.71 -5.44 -8.45
CA THR A 183 -13.07 -5.17 -7.93
C THR A 183 -13.50 -3.73 -8.10
N ASN A 184 -12.55 -2.90 -8.54
CA ASN A 184 -12.68 -1.45 -8.65
C ASN A 184 -12.29 -1.10 -10.07
N PHE A 185 -12.76 0.05 -10.55
CA PHE A 185 -12.19 0.64 -11.75
C PHE A 185 -10.76 1.12 -11.43
N GLU A 186 -9.84 0.84 -12.35
CA GLU A 186 -8.43 1.16 -12.25
C GLU A 186 -8.05 2.20 -13.30
N TRP A 187 -7.33 3.24 -12.87
CA TRP A 187 -6.77 4.24 -13.78
C TRP A 187 -5.77 3.60 -14.74
N THR A 188 -5.86 3.97 -16.02
CA THR A 188 -4.81 3.75 -17.02
C THR A 188 -4.26 5.09 -17.51
N SER A 189 -3.12 5.04 -18.19
CA SER A 189 -2.54 6.23 -18.82
C SER A 189 -3.21 6.62 -20.15
N THR A 190 -4.01 5.72 -20.73
CA THR A 190 -4.63 5.91 -22.06
C THR A 190 -5.66 7.03 -22.04
N ASP A 191 -5.56 7.94 -23.00
CA ASP A 191 -6.55 8.99 -23.23
C ASP A 191 -7.80 8.45 -23.94
N TYR A 192 -8.95 8.94 -23.51
CA TYR A 192 -10.22 8.76 -24.18
C TYR A 192 -10.79 10.12 -24.58
N ALA A 193 -11.06 10.29 -25.88
CA ALA A 193 -11.61 11.52 -26.47
C ALA A 193 -10.84 12.80 -26.10
N GLY A 194 -9.53 12.69 -25.81
CA GLY A 194 -8.61 13.81 -25.56
C GLY A 194 -8.72 14.49 -24.20
N THR A 195 -9.79 14.29 -23.44
CA THR A 195 -9.99 14.94 -22.13
C THR A 195 -10.15 13.97 -20.97
N LYS A 196 -10.53 12.72 -21.25
CA LYS A 196 -10.77 11.68 -20.22
C LYS A 196 -9.67 10.64 -20.25
N LYS A 197 -9.59 9.82 -19.20
CA LYS A 197 -8.77 8.60 -19.18
C LYS A 197 -9.63 7.36 -19.23
N VAL A 198 -9.08 6.30 -19.83
CA VAL A 198 -9.69 4.98 -19.80
C VAL A 198 -9.54 4.37 -18.41
N LEU A 199 -10.65 3.87 -17.89
CA LEU A 199 -10.75 3.10 -16.66
C LEU A 199 -11.10 1.67 -17.01
N LEU A 200 -10.45 0.71 -16.35
CA LEU A 200 -10.68 -0.72 -16.58
C LEU A 200 -11.05 -1.44 -15.29
N SER A 201 -11.94 -2.42 -15.40
CA SER A 201 -12.22 -3.38 -14.34
C SER A 201 -12.44 -4.77 -14.92
N GLU A 202 -12.59 -5.77 -14.05
CA GLU A 202 -12.92 -7.14 -14.43
C GLU A 202 -14.03 -7.65 -13.51
N GLU A 203 -15.16 -8.09 -14.09
CA GLU A 203 -16.28 -8.69 -13.38
C GLU A 203 -16.74 -9.92 -14.16
N ASP A 204 -16.92 -11.06 -13.48
CA ASP A 204 -17.39 -12.32 -14.06
C ASP A 204 -16.69 -12.73 -15.38
N ASP A 205 -15.35 -12.61 -15.37
CA ASP A 205 -14.45 -12.88 -16.51
C ASP A 205 -14.59 -11.92 -17.72
N GLU A 206 -15.41 -10.89 -17.61
CA GLU A 206 -15.58 -9.82 -18.61
C GLU A 206 -14.81 -8.55 -18.23
N TYR A 207 -14.28 -7.86 -19.24
CA TYR A 207 -13.60 -6.58 -19.05
C TYR A 207 -14.59 -5.44 -19.15
N LEU A 208 -14.66 -4.62 -18.10
CA LEU A 208 -15.51 -3.44 -18.05
C LEU A 208 -14.69 -2.20 -18.39
N TYR A 209 -15.28 -1.32 -19.19
CA TYR A 209 -14.70 -0.05 -19.60
C TYR A 209 -15.51 1.10 -19.03
N ASP A 210 -14.83 2.10 -18.50
CA ASP A 210 -15.41 3.39 -18.16
C ASP A 210 -14.41 4.51 -18.48
N TYR A 211 -14.84 5.76 -18.38
CA TYR A 211 -14.05 6.92 -18.75
C TYR A 211 -14.38 8.12 -17.89
N ASP A 212 -13.38 8.66 -17.21
CA ASP A 212 -13.56 9.82 -16.34
C ASP A 212 -12.51 10.90 -16.58
N LEU A 213 -12.84 12.11 -16.16
CA LEU A 213 -11.93 13.24 -16.18
C LEU A 213 -10.81 13.04 -15.14
N PRO A 214 -9.55 13.33 -15.48
CA PRO A 214 -8.39 13.03 -14.63
C PRO A 214 -8.41 13.74 -13.27
N GLU A 215 -9.09 14.89 -13.16
CA GLU A 215 -9.23 15.66 -11.93
C GLU A 215 -10.27 15.08 -10.96
N PHE A 216 -11.13 14.17 -11.42
CA PHE A 216 -12.27 13.70 -10.66
C PHE A 216 -11.96 12.45 -9.81
N ARG A 217 -12.74 12.36 -8.74
CA ARG A 217 -12.80 11.23 -7.79
C ARG A 217 -14.25 10.76 -7.72
N PHE A 218 -14.82 10.41 -8.86
CA PHE A 218 -16.09 9.68 -8.91
C PHE A 218 -15.81 8.18 -8.78
N LEU A 219 -16.82 7.39 -8.39
CA LEU A 219 -16.68 5.94 -8.21
C LEU A 219 -15.60 5.52 -7.18
N ILE A 220 -15.47 4.22 -6.97
CA ILE A 220 -14.42 3.62 -6.15
C ILE A 220 -13.22 3.38 -7.07
N LEU A 221 -12.47 4.45 -7.39
CA LEU A 221 -11.32 4.38 -8.31
C LEU A 221 -10.03 4.04 -7.58
N SER A 222 -9.29 3.09 -8.13
CA SER A 222 -7.99 2.63 -7.63
C SER A 222 -6.97 2.58 -8.78
N PHE A 223 -5.78 2.03 -8.54
CA PHE A 223 -4.78 1.89 -9.60
C PHE A 223 -3.75 0.80 -9.28
N ARG A 224 -3.11 0.35 -10.36
CA ARG A 224 -1.94 -0.51 -10.38
C ARG A 224 -0.83 0.14 -11.17
N LEU A 225 0.39 -0.32 -10.92
CA LEU A 225 1.57 0.17 -11.61
C LEU A 225 2.13 -0.90 -12.55
N VAL A 226 2.84 -0.43 -13.57
CA VAL A 226 3.80 -1.21 -14.33
C VAL A 226 5.21 -0.69 -14.09
N GLU A 227 6.19 -1.56 -14.28
CA GLU A 227 7.62 -1.24 -14.23
C GLU A 227 8.24 -1.59 -15.58
N ASP A 228 8.83 -0.61 -16.25
CA ASP A 228 9.58 -0.84 -17.51
C ASP A 228 10.91 -1.55 -17.22
N LEU A 229 11.25 -2.56 -18.02
CA LEU A 229 12.49 -3.35 -17.93
C LEU A 229 13.67 -2.73 -18.72
#